data_AF-A0AAW6HX45-F1
#
_entry.id   AF-A0AAW6HX45-F1
#
_cell.length_a   1.000
_cell.length_b   1.000
_cell.length_c   1.000
_cell.angle_alpha   90.00
_cell.angle_beta   90.00
_cell.angle_gamma   90.00
#
_symmetry.space_group_name_H-M   'P 1'
#
loop_
_entity.id
_entity.type
_entity.pdbx_description
1 polymer ?
#
loop_
_entity_poly.entity_id
_entity_poly.type
_entity_poly.pdbx_seq_one_letter_code
_entity_poly.pdbx_strand_id
1 'polypeptide(L)'
;MTSVAFDTLKFANRLKTAGVPAAHAEAEAEALAEVLEINLQGLAESESKNGKALARLEANMKEGFAQVDQRFAQVDQRFEKIDQRFEKIDQRFAQVDQRFEQIAKDFAQLDKNMDQRLGQLDKALEQRFGQLEKALEQRFAKTEGDTLLLKWMFGVIVTSLIALIIKAFF
;
A
#
# COMPACT_ATOMS: atom_id res chain seq x y z
N MET A 1 -61.47 -26.22 -8.31
CA MET A 1 -62.62 -25.32 -8.47
C MET A 1 -63.81 -26.15 -8.90
N THR A 2 -64.94 -26.02 -8.20
CA THR A 2 -66.21 -26.62 -8.60
C THR A 2 -66.63 -25.98 -9.92
N SER A 3 -66.46 -26.71 -11.02
CA SER A 3 -67.02 -26.35 -12.32
C SER A 3 -68.54 -26.29 -12.14
N VAL A 4 -69.10 -25.08 -12.13
CA VAL A 4 -70.54 -24.89 -12.19
C VAL A 4 -70.92 -25.13 -13.64
N ALA A 5 -71.31 -26.36 -13.96
CA ALA A 5 -71.77 -26.70 -15.30
C ALA A 5 -73.02 -25.88 -15.67
N PHE A 6 -73.01 -25.26 -16.85
CA PHE A 6 -74.18 -24.57 -17.38
C PHE A 6 -75.23 -25.60 -17.79
N ASP A 7 -76.41 -25.54 -17.18
CA ASP A 7 -77.53 -26.43 -17.48
C ASP A 7 -78.37 -25.85 -18.62
N THR A 8 -78.01 -26.21 -19.85
CA THR A 8 -78.64 -25.75 -21.10
C THR A 8 -80.13 -26.04 -21.14
N LEU A 9 -80.56 -27.21 -20.63
CA LEU A 9 -81.97 -27.63 -20.59
C LEU A 9 -82.78 -26.77 -19.63
N LYS A 10 -82.26 -26.53 -18.42
CA LYS A 10 -82.91 -25.66 -17.44
C LYS A 10 -83.00 -24.21 -17.93
N PHE A 11 -82.00 -23.74 -18.67
CA PHE A 11 -82.01 -22.41 -19.27
C PHE A 11 -83.03 -22.30 -20.41
N ALA A 12 -83.06 -23.24 -21.36
CA ALA A 12 -84.05 -23.29 -22.43
C ALA A 12 -85.49 -23.36 -21.89
N ASN A 13 -85.74 -24.17 -20.85
CA ASN A 13 -87.05 -24.27 -20.23
C ASN A 13 -87.50 -22.96 -19.57
N ARG A 14 -86.57 -22.20 -18.99
CA ARG A 14 -86.87 -20.85 -18.47
C ARG A 14 -87.28 -19.88 -19.57
N LEU A 15 -86.61 -19.90 -20.72
CA LEU A 15 -86.95 -19.06 -21.87
C LEU A 15 -88.34 -19.41 -22.44
N LYS A 16 -88.67 -20.71 -22.56
CA LYS A 16 -90.00 -21.18 -22.96
C LYS A 16 -91.10 -20.68 -22.01
N THR A 17 -90.84 -20.74 -20.70
CA THR A 17 -91.77 -20.24 -19.66
C THR A 17 -91.96 -18.72 -19.75
N ALA A 18 -90.96 -17.99 -20.24
CA ALA A 18 -91.02 -16.55 -20.47
C ALA A 18 -91.71 -16.15 -21.79
N GLY A 19 -92.22 -17.11 -22.57
CA GLY A 19 -92.94 -16.86 -23.82
C GLY A 19 -92.07 -16.87 -25.08
N VAL A 20 -90.79 -17.24 -24.98
CA VAL A 20 -89.93 -17.45 -26.16
C VAL A 20 -90.35 -18.73 -26.88
N PRO A 21 -90.55 -18.73 -28.21
CA PRO A 21 -90.89 -19.94 -28.96
C PRO A 21 -89.83 -21.03 -28.76
N ALA A 22 -90.25 -22.29 -28.66
CA ALA A 22 -89.36 -23.41 -28.29
C ALA A 22 -88.07 -23.48 -29.12
N ALA A 23 -88.17 -23.28 -30.45
CA ALA A 23 -87.01 -23.28 -31.33
C ALA A 23 -86.01 -22.14 -31.04
N HIS A 24 -86.51 -20.95 -30.67
CA HIS A 24 -85.65 -19.81 -30.30
C HIS A 24 -85.02 -20.04 -28.91
N ALA A 25 -85.80 -20.56 -27.95
CA ALA A 25 -85.32 -20.85 -26.60
C ALA A 25 -84.20 -21.90 -26.56
N GLU A 26 -84.29 -22.92 -27.42
CA GLU A 26 -83.25 -23.94 -27.57
C GLU A 26 -82.01 -23.37 -28.25
N ALA A 27 -82.18 -22.64 -29.36
CA ALA A 27 -81.07 -22.01 -30.08
C ALA A 27 -80.31 -21.00 -29.22
N GLU A 28 -81.00 -20.18 -28.42
CA GLU A 28 -80.36 -19.24 -27.48
C GLU A 28 -79.59 -19.95 -26.37
N ALA A 29 -80.15 -21.04 -25.82
CA ALA A 29 -79.49 -21.82 -24.78
C ALA A 29 -78.22 -22.49 -25.30
N GLU A 30 -78.27 -23.05 -26.51
CA GLU A 30 -77.15 -23.70 -27.17
C GLU A 30 -76.04 -22.71 -27.52
N ALA A 31 -76.39 -21.56 -28.13
CA ALA A 31 -75.43 -20.50 -28.44
C ALA A 31 -74.74 -19.94 -27.17
N LEU A 32 -75.48 -19.77 -26.07
CA LEU A 32 -74.90 -19.34 -24.80
C LEU A 32 -74.01 -20.42 -24.17
N ALA A 33 -74.38 -21.70 -24.29
CA ALA A 33 -73.57 -22.81 -23.80
C ALA A 33 -72.23 -22.88 -24.54
N GLU A 34 -72.22 -22.75 -25.88
CA GLU A 34 -70.99 -22.72 -26.69
C GLU A 34 -70.07 -21.57 -26.30
N VAL A 35 -70.60 -20.35 -26.17
CA VAL A 35 -69.79 -19.17 -25.79
C VAL A 35 -69.23 -19.32 -24.38
N LEU A 36 -70.01 -19.87 -23.42
CA LEU A 36 -69.55 -20.15 -22.07
C LEU A 36 -68.44 -21.22 -22.05
N GLU A 37 -68.57 -22.28 -22.84
CA GLU A 37 -67.57 -23.34 -22.94
C GLU A 37 -66.25 -22.82 -23.50
N ILE A 38 -66.29 -22.06 -24.60
CA ILE A 38 -65.10 -21.43 -25.20
C ILE A 38 -64.41 -20.50 -24.19
N ASN A 39 -65.17 -19.68 -23.47
CA ASN A 39 -64.60 -18.76 -22.47
C ASN A 39 -64.01 -19.51 -21.27
N LEU A 40 -64.66 -20.56 -20.77
CA LEU A 40 -64.17 -21.37 -19.65
C LEU A 40 -62.89 -22.14 -20.03
N GLN A 41 -62.82 -22.68 -21.25
CA GLN A 41 -61.59 -23.30 -21.77
C GLN A 41 -60.46 -22.26 -21.89
N GLY A 42 -60.74 -21.08 -22.44
CA GLY A 42 -59.77 -19.98 -22.54
C GLY A 42 -59.25 -19.52 -21.16
N LEU A 43 -60.13 -19.44 -20.16
CA LEU A 43 -59.76 -19.12 -18.78
C LEU A 43 -58.87 -20.23 -18.16
N ALA A 44 -59.26 -21.50 -18.30
CA ALA A 44 -58.46 -22.62 -17.78
C ALA A 44 -57.07 -22.68 -18.41
N GLU A 45 -56.97 -22.41 -19.72
CA GLU A 45 -55.68 -22.30 -20.40
C GLU A 45 -54.86 -21.10 -19.91
N SER A 46 -55.50 -19.95 -19.70
CA SER A 46 -54.82 -18.75 -19.17
C SER A 46 -54.30 -18.97 -17.76
N GLU A 47 -55.09 -19.57 -16.88
CA GLU A 47 -54.66 -19.92 -15.51
C GLU A 47 -53.50 -20.92 -15.52
N SER A 48 -53.56 -21.93 -16.38
CA SER A 48 -52.47 -22.90 -16.57
C SER A 48 -51.18 -22.22 -17.07
N LYS A 49 -51.28 -21.32 -18.05
CA LYS A 49 -50.15 -20.53 -18.57
C LYS A 49 -49.57 -19.62 -17.47
N ASN A 50 -50.42 -18.96 -16.69
CA ASN A 50 -50.00 -18.11 -15.58
C ASN A 50 -49.30 -18.91 -14.47
N GLY A 51 -49.82 -20.08 -14.10
CA GLY A 51 -49.17 -20.97 -13.13
C GLY A 51 -47.77 -21.41 -13.58
N LYS A 52 -47.61 -21.76 -14.86
CA LYS A 52 -46.30 -22.07 -15.46
C LYS A 52 -45.36 -20.86 -15.48
N ALA A 53 -45.88 -19.67 -15.78
CA ALA A 53 -45.09 -18.44 -15.79
C ALA A 53 -44.58 -18.09 -14.38
N LEU A 54 -45.41 -18.24 -13.34
CA LEU A 54 -45.04 -18.04 -11.95
C LEU A 54 -43.98 -19.04 -11.49
N ALA A 55 -44.16 -20.33 -11.79
CA ALA A 55 -43.18 -21.36 -11.47
C ALA A 55 -41.81 -21.09 -12.14
N ARG A 56 -41.83 -20.62 -13.39
CA ARG A 56 -40.60 -20.24 -14.11
C ARG A 56 -39.95 -19.00 -13.49
N LEU A 57 -40.74 -18.01 -13.09
CA LEU A 57 -40.22 -16.82 -12.40
C LEU A 57 -39.58 -17.20 -11.07
N GLU A 58 -40.23 -18.03 -10.26
CA GLU A 58 -39.69 -18.52 -8.99
C GLU A 58 -38.36 -19.27 -9.20
N ALA A 59 -38.31 -20.16 -10.20
CA ALA A 59 -37.08 -20.87 -10.55
C ALA A 59 -35.96 -19.92 -10.96
N ASN A 60 -36.24 -18.95 -11.84
CA ASN A 60 -35.27 -17.95 -12.28
C ASN A 60 -34.80 -17.07 -11.13
N MET A 61 -35.69 -16.68 -10.21
CA MET A 61 -35.32 -15.89 -9.03
C MET A 61 -34.41 -16.69 -8.10
N LYS A 62 -34.76 -17.95 -7.84
CA LYS A 62 -33.93 -18.84 -7.01
C LYS A 62 -32.53 -19.04 -7.61
N GLU A 63 -32.45 -19.24 -8.92
CA GLU A 63 -31.18 -19.33 -9.63
C GLU A 63 -30.39 -18.01 -9.55
N GLY A 64 -31.06 -16.89 -9.77
CA GLY A 64 -30.46 -15.55 -9.66
C GLY A 64 -29.87 -15.30 -8.27
N PHE A 65 -30.60 -15.63 -7.20
CA PHE A 65 -30.09 -15.51 -5.83
C PHE A 65 -28.89 -16.43 -5.59
N ALA A 66 -28.94 -17.68 -6.05
CA ALA A 66 -27.80 -18.59 -5.92
C ALA A 66 -26.54 -18.08 -6.64
N GLN A 67 -26.69 -17.49 -7.83
CA GLN A 67 -25.58 -16.85 -8.54
C GLN A 67 -25.03 -15.62 -7.81
N VAL A 68 -25.92 -14.82 -7.20
CA VAL A 68 -25.53 -13.68 -6.36
C VAL A 68 -24.72 -14.15 -5.15
N ASP A 69 -25.21 -15.15 -4.42
CA ASP A 69 -24.52 -15.73 -3.26
C ASP A 69 -23.13 -16.25 -3.64
N GLN A 70 -23.02 -16.95 -4.77
CA GLN A 70 -21.73 -17.42 -5.28
C GLN A 70 -20.76 -16.26 -5.59
N ARG A 71 -21.26 -15.17 -6.18
CA ARG A 71 -20.44 -13.97 -6.45
C ARG A 71 -20.00 -13.29 -5.16
N PHE A 72 -20.86 -13.20 -4.14
CA PHE A 72 -20.49 -12.68 -2.82
C PHE A 72 -19.41 -13.52 -2.15
N ALA A 73 -19.55 -14.86 -2.17
CA ALA A 73 -18.51 -15.75 -1.66
C ALA A 73 -17.15 -15.56 -2.37
N GLN A 74 -17.14 -15.30 -3.69
CA GLN A 74 -15.91 -14.97 -4.41
C GLN A 74 -15.34 -13.61 -4.01
N VAL A 75 -16.19 -12.63 -3.72
CA VAL A 75 -15.77 -11.31 -3.22
C VAL A 75 -15.12 -11.46 -1.84
N ASP A 76 -15.74 -12.22 -0.93
CA ASP A 76 -15.19 -12.47 0.41
C ASP A 76 -13.81 -13.12 0.34
N GLN A 77 -13.63 -14.14 -0.50
CA GLN A 77 -12.33 -14.77 -0.73
C GLN A 77 -11.27 -13.80 -1.30
N ARG A 78 -11.69 -12.81 -2.10
CA ARG A 78 -10.77 -11.78 -2.60
C ARG A 78 -10.38 -10.80 -1.51
N PHE A 79 -11.31 -10.44 -0.63
CA PHE A 79 -11.02 -9.58 0.53
C PHE A 79 -10.07 -10.27 1.50
N GLU A 80 -10.28 -11.54 1.81
CA GLU A 80 -9.35 -12.30 2.67
C GLU A 80 -7.92 -12.34 2.09
N LYS A 81 -7.78 -12.49 0.76
CA LYS A 81 -6.48 -12.39 0.07
C LYS A 81 -5.88 -10.99 0.13
N ILE A 82 -6.71 -9.94 0.13
CA ILE A 82 -6.26 -8.56 0.26
C ILE A 82 -5.73 -8.35 1.69
N ASP A 83 -6.44 -8.80 2.70
CA ASP A 83 -6.03 -8.69 4.11
C ASP A 83 -4.69 -9.38 4.36
N GLN A 84 -4.51 -10.61 3.85
CA GLN A 84 -3.23 -11.33 3.92
C GLN A 84 -2.08 -10.59 3.21
N ARG A 85 -2.37 -9.83 2.15
CA ARG A 85 -1.36 -9.00 1.47
C ARG A 85 -1.02 -7.76 2.29
N PHE A 86 -1.99 -7.15 2.95
CA PHE A 86 -1.76 -6.02 3.84
C PHE A 86 -0.92 -6.42 5.06
N GLU A 87 -1.20 -7.56 5.70
CA GLU A 87 -0.34 -8.07 6.78
C GLU A 87 1.12 -8.26 6.35
N LYS A 88 1.34 -8.79 5.14
CA LYS A 88 2.70 -8.93 4.58
C LYS A 88 3.36 -7.58 4.30
N ILE A 89 2.59 -6.58 3.91
CA ILE A 89 3.08 -5.21 3.71
C ILE A 89 3.49 -4.62 5.05
N ASP A 90 2.66 -4.75 6.08
CA ASP A 90 2.95 -4.25 7.43
C ASP A 90 4.22 -4.89 8.01
N GLN A 91 4.39 -6.21 7.83
CA GLN A 91 5.61 -6.90 8.22
C GLN A 91 6.86 -6.37 7.51
N ARG A 92 6.76 -6.04 6.21
CA ARG A 92 7.87 -5.45 5.45
C ARG A 92 8.18 -4.04 5.93
N PHE A 93 7.17 -3.22 6.23
CA PHE A 93 7.37 -1.89 6.79
C PHE A 93 8.08 -1.95 8.14
N ALA A 94 7.64 -2.85 9.04
CA ALA A 94 8.31 -3.07 10.32
C ALA A 94 9.80 -3.46 10.15
N GLN A 95 10.13 -4.31 9.17
CA GLN A 95 11.53 -4.64 8.86
C GLN A 95 12.31 -3.44 8.31
N VAL A 96 11.68 -2.60 7.49
CA VAL A 96 12.30 -1.37 6.97
C VAL A 96 12.58 -0.40 8.12
N ASP A 97 11.65 -0.21 9.04
CA ASP A 97 11.82 0.65 10.22
C ASP A 97 12.99 0.17 11.09
N GLN A 98 13.09 -1.14 11.34
CA GLN A 98 14.23 -1.72 12.07
C GLN A 98 15.57 -1.47 11.38
N ARG A 99 15.62 -1.57 10.05
CA ARG A 99 16.83 -1.27 9.27
C ARG A 99 17.20 0.20 9.34
N PHE A 100 16.23 1.10 9.28
CA PHE A 100 16.48 2.53 9.45
C PHE A 100 16.99 2.86 10.86
N GLU A 101 16.43 2.24 11.90
CA GLU A 101 16.92 2.41 13.27
C GLU A 101 18.37 1.93 13.41
N GLN A 102 18.72 0.80 12.80
CA GLN A 102 20.10 0.31 12.79
C GLN A 102 21.04 1.26 12.05
N ILE A 103 20.64 1.73 10.86
CA ILE A 103 21.42 2.72 10.09
C ILE A 103 21.64 3.99 10.92
N ALA A 104 20.61 4.48 11.61
CA ALA A 104 20.74 5.66 12.48
C ALA A 104 21.75 5.44 13.61
N LYS A 105 21.77 4.25 14.22
CA LYS A 105 22.77 3.88 15.25
C LYS A 105 24.18 3.81 14.66
N ASP A 106 24.33 3.21 13.48
CA ASP A 106 25.62 3.09 12.81
C ASP A 106 26.19 4.46 12.43
N PHE A 107 25.34 5.37 11.92
CA PHE A 107 25.73 6.76 11.64
C PHE A 107 26.14 7.51 12.91
N ALA A 108 25.37 7.40 13.99
CA ALA A 108 25.71 8.04 15.25
C ALA A 108 27.04 7.50 15.82
N GLN A 109 27.33 6.22 15.62
CA GLN A 109 28.61 5.63 16.01
C GLN A 109 29.76 6.10 15.13
N LEU A 110 29.54 6.20 13.81
CA LEU A 110 30.53 6.72 12.87
C LEU A 110 30.92 8.16 13.22
N ASP A 111 29.93 8.99 13.52
CA ASP A 111 30.10 10.40 13.90
C ASP A 111 30.98 10.53 15.15
N LYS A 112 30.65 9.78 16.21
CA LYS A 112 31.47 9.70 17.43
C LYS A 112 32.91 9.25 17.15
N ASN A 113 33.08 8.23 16.31
CA ASN A 113 34.41 7.72 15.96
C ASN A 113 35.22 8.76 15.17
N MET A 114 34.57 9.52 14.29
CA MET A 114 35.20 10.62 13.56
C MET A 114 35.65 11.73 14.50
N ASP A 115 34.77 12.20 15.39
CA ASP A 115 35.12 13.23 16.38
C ASP A 115 36.32 12.80 17.24
N GLN A 116 36.33 11.54 17.69
CA GLN A 116 37.45 11.00 18.44
C GLN A 116 38.75 11.00 17.63
N ARG A 117 38.70 10.58 16.35
CA ARG A 117 39.89 10.56 15.48
C ARG A 117 40.40 11.96 15.17
N LEU A 118 39.51 12.91 14.88
CA LEU A 118 39.87 14.30 14.64
C LEU A 118 40.52 14.90 15.90
N GLY A 119 39.94 14.69 17.08
CA GLY A 119 40.55 15.15 18.33
C GLY A 119 41.89 14.48 18.65
N GLN A 120 42.10 13.22 18.25
CA GLN A 120 43.42 12.56 18.35
C GLN A 120 44.44 13.16 17.37
N LEU A 121 44.02 13.47 16.14
CA LEU A 121 44.87 14.12 15.15
C LEU A 121 45.29 15.51 15.61
N ASP A 122 44.37 16.31 16.15
CA ASP A 122 44.67 17.64 16.69
C ASP A 122 45.72 17.57 17.80
N LYS A 123 45.55 16.65 18.76
CA LYS A 123 46.54 16.42 19.82
C LYS A 123 47.89 15.97 19.28
N ALA A 124 47.90 15.11 18.27
CA ALA A 124 49.15 14.63 17.67
C ALA A 124 49.88 15.73 16.90
N LEU A 125 49.14 16.61 16.21
CA LEU A 125 49.68 17.79 15.55
C LEU A 125 50.27 18.76 16.56
N GLU A 126 49.52 19.08 17.63
CA GLU A 126 49.98 19.96 18.71
C GLU A 126 51.31 19.47 19.31
N GLN A 127 51.39 18.17 19.61
CA GLN A 127 52.61 17.56 20.11
C GLN A 127 53.78 17.65 19.12
N ARG A 128 53.53 17.40 17.82
CA ARG A 128 54.57 17.49 16.78
C ARG A 128 55.05 18.92 16.58
N PHE A 129 54.16 19.90 16.57
CA PHE A 129 54.52 21.31 16.49
C PHE A 129 55.34 21.74 17.70
N GLY A 130 54.93 21.39 18.91
CA GLY A 130 55.72 21.69 20.11
C GLY A 130 57.10 21.01 20.12
N GLN A 131 57.23 19.80 19.55
CA GLN A 131 58.54 19.15 19.36
C GLN A 131 59.40 19.88 18.32
N LEU A 132 58.80 20.31 17.20
CA LEU A 132 59.50 21.08 16.16
C LEU A 132 60.00 22.42 16.70
N GLU A 133 59.19 23.13 17.47
CA GLU A 133 59.54 24.40 18.10
C GLU A 133 60.76 24.22 19.02
N LYS A 134 60.71 23.23 19.93
CA LYS A 134 61.86 22.89 20.79
C LYS A 134 63.11 22.51 20.00
N ALA A 135 62.95 21.75 18.91
CA ALA A 135 64.09 21.35 18.08
C ALA A 135 64.72 22.54 17.34
N LEU A 136 63.89 23.50 16.89
CA LEU A 136 64.35 24.75 16.28
C LEU A 136 65.07 25.62 17.32
N GLU A 137 64.49 25.83 18.50
CA GLU A 137 65.10 26.57 19.60
C GLU A 137 66.50 26.02 19.94
N GLN A 138 66.63 24.70 20.07
CA GLN A 138 67.92 24.06 20.34
C GLN A 138 68.94 24.28 19.23
N ARG A 139 68.51 24.25 17.96
CA ARG A 139 69.40 24.54 16.82
C ARG A 139 69.84 25.99 16.80
N PHE A 140 68.93 26.93 17.02
CA PHE A 140 69.25 28.36 17.10
C PHE A 140 70.22 28.64 18.25
N ALA A 141 69.97 28.10 19.43
CA ALA A 141 70.86 28.25 20.59
C ALA A 141 72.28 27.71 20.29
N LYS A 142 72.39 26.57 19.60
CA LYS A 142 73.69 26.03 19.17
C LYS A 142 74.38 26.94 18.15
N THR A 143 73.66 27.43 17.14
CA THR A 143 74.21 28.36 16.13
C THR A 143 74.65 29.69 16.75
N GLU A 144 73.91 30.22 17.71
CA GLU A 144 74.31 31.42 18.47
C GLU A 144 75.60 31.16 19.26
N GLY A 145 75.73 30.01 19.93
CA GLY A 145 76.96 29.62 20.62
C GLY A 145 78.17 29.53 19.67
N ASP A 146 78.01 28.85 18.53
CA ASP A 146 79.06 28.70 17.52
C ASP A 146 79.48 30.07 16.96
N THR A 147 78.53 30.97 16.69
CA THR A 147 78.84 32.33 16.19
C THR A 147 79.51 33.22 17.23
N LEU A 148 79.15 33.09 18.51
CA LEU A 148 79.82 33.78 19.62
C LEU A 148 81.28 33.33 19.74
N LEU A 149 81.54 32.02 19.72
CA LEU A 149 82.90 31.48 19.76
C LEU A 149 83.72 31.95 18.56
N LEU A 150 83.15 31.91 17.37
CA LEU A 150 83.81 32.40 16.15
C LEU A 150 84.19 33.89 16.28
N LYS A 151 83.27 34.74 16.76
CA LYS A 151 83.53 36.17 17.00
C LYS A 151 84.69 36.39 17.98
N TRP A 152 84.76 35.60 19.05
CA TRP A 152 85.88 35.65 20.00
C TRP A 152 87.21 35.25 19.37
N MET A 153 87.23 34.15 18.60
CA MET A 153 88.45 33.69 17.91
C MET A 153 88.99 34.73 16.94
N PHE A 154 88.13 35.39 16.15
CA PHE A 154 88.54 36.49 15.28
C PHE A 154 89.16 37.65 16.07
N GLY A 155 88.56 38.02 17.22
CA GLY A 155 89.13 39.05 18.10
C GLY A 155 90.54 38.70 18.57
N VAL A 156 90.75 37.47 19.04
CA VAL A 156 92.07 36.99 19.48
C VAL A 156 93.07 37.02 18.31
N ILE A 157 92.71 36.47 17.15
CA ILE A 157 93.58 36.45 15.96
C ILE A 157 93.98 37.87 15.53
N VAL A 158 93.02 38.81 15.47
CA VAL A 158 93.30 40.20 15.10
C VAL A 158 94.24 40.86 16.10
N THR A 159 94.03 40.69 17.42
CA THR A 159 94.94 41.25 18.44
C THR A 159 96.34 40.66 18.36
N SER A 160 96.47 39.35 18.11
CA SER A 160 97.77 38.69 17.92
C SER A 160 98.49 39.20 16.67
N LEU A 161 97.79 39.38 15.55
CA LEU A 161 98.37 39.94 14.31
C LEU A 161 98.86 41.38 14.51
N ILE A 162 98.07 42.24 15.19
CA ILE A 162 98.46 43.62 15.50
C ILE A 162 99.73 43.63 16.36
N ALA A 163 99.82 42.78 17.39
CA ALA A 163 101.00 42.70 18.26
C ALA A 163 102.27 42.27 17.50
N LEU A 164 102.16 41.34 16.54
CA LEU A 164 103.28 40.93 15.70
C LEU A 164 103.75 42.05 14.76
N ILE A 165 102.81 42.82 14.18
CA ILE A 165 103.14 43.99 13.37
C ILE A 165 103.87 45.02 14.23
N ILE A 166 103.36 45.37 15.41
CA ILE A 166 104.02 46.32 16.32
C ILE A 166 105.45 45.85 16.63
N LYS A 167 105.65 44.57 16.94
CA LYS A 167 106.97 43.98 17.23
C LYS A 167 107.92 43.92 16.03
N ALA A 168 107.39 43.90 14.80
CA ALA A 168 108.20 43.89 13.59
C ALA A 168 108.70 45.29 13.19
N PHE A 169 108.03 46.35 13.67
CA PHE A 169 108.29 47.74 13.29
C PHE A 169 108.88 48.62 14.42
N PHE A 170 108.93 48.12 15.65
CA PHE A 170 109.58 48.74 16.81
C PHE A 170 110.57 47.77 17.46
#